data_AF-A0A9W4XDZ5-F1
#
_entry.id   AF-A0A9W4XDZ5-F1
#
_cell.length_a   1.000
_cell.length_b   1.000
_cell.length_c   1.000
_cell.angle_alpha   90.00
_cell.angle_beta   90.00
_cell.angle_gamma   90.00
#
_symmetry.space_group_name_H-M   'P 1'
#
loop_
_entity.id
_entity.type
_entity.pdbx_description
1 polymer ?
#
loop_
_entity_poly.entity_id
_entity_poly.type
_entity_poly.pdbx_seq_one_letter_code
_entity_poly.pdbx_strand_id
1 'polypeptide(L)'
;MIPQPKQIEEALSSTLTYPQKIDKIAQIRRWFQPKEDSKIYPQIQTFLSTSDLSHDTFLPQLTAPIDEALSTASHADDLESTWWDLWNSILHASKRIPYSTSSTQHERLASLVEALKSHQDPTPNNLSSPAWSSLPWLHLAVREAFNDTPHDDDDSPPSSPALLALEASAFANLNYFLATLTSSQVAGFANPFALWSLRSALETDFSTTPWCFDARVPAAAVWVTGAIGRIVYETEIDMTPPQGSRQGNPGKGGELWDGVSGFGKERWGFWKKRFGDVLGIDGVSKETREVAKRAVEGMEGVEQGKK
;
A
#
# COMPACT_ATOMS: atom_id res chain seq x y z
N MET A 1 -6.19 16.74 15.51
CA MET A 1 -5.27 17.05 16.62
C MET A 1 -3.87 17.01 16.04
N ILE A 2 -3.19 18.15 16.00
CA ILE A 2 -1.84 18.25 15.42
C ILE A 2 -0.91 17.38 16.27
N PRO A 3 -0.11 16.47 15.68
CA PRO A 3 0.83 15.64 16.43
C PRO A 3 1.75 16.52 17.27
N GLN A 4 2.08 16.13 18.51
CA GLN A 4 3.00 16.91 19.33
C GLN A 4 4.41 16.84 18.70
N PRO A 5 4.97 17.93 18.15
CA PRO A 5 6.23 17.89 17.39
C PRO A 5 7.38 17.26 18.18
N LYS A 6 7.40 17.52 19.50
CA LYS A 6 8.37 16.95 20.45
C LYS A 6 8.34 15.42 20.51
N GLN A 7 7.15 14.80 20.49
CA GLN A 7 7.03 13.34 20.55
C GLN A 7 7.55 12.68 19.26
N ILE A 8 7.36 13.34 18.11
CA ILE A 8 7.89 12.90 16.82
C ILE A 8 9.41 12.97 16.84
N GLU A 9 9.99 14.09 17.26
CA GLU A 9 11.44 14.25 17.35
C GLU A 9 12.09 13.22 18.28
N GLU A 10 11.49 12.97 19.45
CA GLU A 10 11.93 11.93 20.38
C GLU A 10 11.88 10.53 19.74
N ALA A 11 10.79 10.21 19.03
CA ALA A 11 10.66 8.92 18.33
C ALA A 11 11.73 8.75 17.23
N LEU A 12 11.98 9.80 16.44
CA LEU A 12 12.93 9.76 15.33
C LEU A 12 14.39 9.72 15.78
N SER A 13 14.73 10.45 16.85
CA SER A 13 16.07 10.54 17.43
C SER A 13 16.44 9.37 18.35
N SER A 14 15.46 8.57 18.75
CA SER A 14 15.68 7.38 19.58
C SER A 14 16.52 6.29 18.89
N THR A 15 17.03 5.37 19.70
CA THR A 15 17.72 4.14 19.26
C THR A 15 16.76 3.05 18.74
N LEU A 16 15.48 3.39 18.52
CA LEU A 16 14.49 2.46 17.98
C LEU A 16 14.91 1.97 16.59
N THR A 17 14.64 0.70 16.33
CA THR A 17 14.76 0.11 14.99
C THR A 17 13.74 0.71 14.02
N TYR A 18 13.93 0.52 12.71
CA TYR A 18 12.98 1.00 11.69
C TYR A 18 11.52 0.57 11.97
N PRO A 19 11.20 -0.73 12.21
CA PRO A 19 9.83 -1.15 12.54
C PRO A 19 9.28 -0.50 13.80
N GLN A 20 10.11 -0.32 14.83
CA GLN A 20 9.70 0.32 16.08
C GLN A 20 9.42 1.81 15.89
N LYS A 21 10.15 2.49 15.00
CA LYS A 21 9.83 3.88 14.62
C LYS A 21 8.48 3.96 13.90
N ILE A 22 8.17 3.01 13.01
CA ILE A 22 6.84 2.92 12.36
C ILE A 22 5.73 2.77 13.40
N ASP A 23 5.87 1.85 14.38
CA ASP A 23 4.88 1.70 15.45
C ASP A 23 4.70 3.01 16.24
N LYS A 24 5.80 3.65 16.62
CA LYS A 24 5.75 4.83 17.47
C LYS A 24 5.14 6.03 16.73
N ILE A 25 5.49 6.22 15.46
CA ILE A 25 4.92 7.28 14.63
C ILE A 25 3.45 7.00 14.34
N ALA A 26 3.07 5.75 14.07
CA ALA A 26 1.67 5.38 13.88
C ALA A 26 0.81 5.73 15.11
N GLN A 27 1.31 5.50 16.32
CA GLN A 27 0.65 5.91 17.57
C GLN A 27 0.53 7.44 17.70
N ILE A 28 1.60 8.17 17.41
CA ILE A 28 1.63 9.64 17.55
C ILE A 28 0.72 10.31 16.52
N ARG A 29 0.76 9.85 15.26
CA ARG A 29 -0.02 10.38 14.12
C ARG A 29 -1.45 9.85 14.11
N ARG A 30 -1.75 8.81 14.90
CA ARG A 30 -2.98 8.02 14.83
C ARG A 30 -3.20 7.48 13.42
N TRP A 31 -2.13 6.99 12.80
CA TRP A 31 -2.26 6.25 11.56
C TRP A 31 -3.16 5.04 11.76
N PHE A 32 -3.67 4.58 10.64
CA PHE A 32 -4.35 3.31 10.57
C PHE A 32 -3.40 2.19 10.99
N GLN A 33 -3.64 1.67 12.20
CA GLN A 33 -2.79 0.72 12.91
C GLN A 33 -3.65 -0.32 13.67
N PRO A 34 -3.05 -1.43 14.16
CA PRO A 34 -3.75 -2.43 14.94
C PRO A 34 -4.23 -1.85 16.28
N LYS A 35 -5.26 -2.46 16.87
CA LYS A 35 -5.74 -2.05 18.20
C LYS A 35 -4.67 -2.28 19.26
N GLU A 36 -4.63 -1.44 20.29
CA GLU A 36 -3.65 -1.58 21.38
C GLU A 36 -3.74 -2.94 22.09
N ASP A 37 -4.95 -3.51 22.16
CA ASP A 37 -5.23 -4.81 22.77
C ASP A 37 -5.34 -5.97 21.75
N SER A 38 -4.96 -5.72 20.48
CA SER A 38 -5.00 -6.71 19.40
C SER A 38 -4.30 -8.01 19.80
N LYS A 39 -5.02 -9.13 19.62
CA LYS A 39 -4.45 -10.47 19.79
C LYS A 39 -3.87 -11.00 18.48
N ILE A 40 -4.25 -10.42 17.35
CA ILE A 40 -3.81 -10.82 16.01
C ILE A 40 -2.44 -10.22 15.70
N TYR A 41 -2.23 -8.93 15.98
CA TYR A 41 -1.00 -8.24 15.58
C TYR A 41 0.28 -8.91 16.09
N PRO A 42 0.40 -9.29 17.38
CA PRO A 42 1.58 -10.01 17.86
C PRO A 42 1.81 -11.33 17.14
N GLN A 43 0.75 -12.07 16.78
CA GLN A 43 0.85 -13.34 16.06
C GLN A 43 1.41 -13.13 14.64
N ILE A 44 0.96 -12.10 13.93
CA ILE A 44 1.50 -11.73 12.62
C ILE A 44 3.00 -11.38 12.72
N GLN A 45 3.41 -10.64 13.76
CA GLN A 45 4.83 -10.32 13.99
C GLN A 45 5.66 -11.58 14.31
N THR A 46 5.14 -12.51 15.11
CA THR A 46 5.78 -13.81 15.35
C THR A 46 5.93 -14.60 14.06
N PHE A 47 4.91 -14.64 13.22
CA PHE A 47 4.95 -15.34 11.93
C PHE A 47 5.99 -14.77 10.97
N LEU A 48 6.15 -13.45 10.94
CA LEU A 48 7.16 -12.78 10.11
C LEU A 48 8.58 -12.92 10.65
N SER A 49 8.75 -12.96 11.97
CA SER A 49 10.08 -13.09 12.59
C SER A 49 10.58 -14.53 12.69
N THR A 50 9.69 -15.53 12.62
CA THR A 50 10.04 -16.95 12.69
C THR A 50 10.05 -17.56 11.30
N SER A 51 11.23 -17.64 10.66
CA SER A 51 11.38 -18.11 9.28
C SER A 51 10.77 -19.49 9.02
N ASP A 52 10.90 -20.38 10.00
CA ASP A 52 10.57 -21.80 9.83
C ASP A 52 9.11 -22.12 10.23
N LEU A 53 8.35 -21.13 10.69
CA LEU A 53 6.95 -21.33 11.02
C LEU A 53 6.14 -21.50 9.73
N SER A 54 5.62 -22.70 9.46
CA SER A 54 4.83 -22.97 8.27
C SER A 54 3.40 -22.40 8.37
N HIS A 55 2.76 -22.16 7.22
CA HIS A 55 1.33 -21.83 7.18
C HIS A 55 0.48 -22.90 7.86
N ASP A 56 0.77 -24.18 7.64
CA ASP A 56 0.02 -25.30 8.24
C ASP A 56 0.01 -25.26 9.78
N THR A 57 1.07 -24.76 10.39
CA THR A 57 1.16 -24.61 11.85
C THR A 57 0.51 -23.33 12.33
N PHE A 58 0.69 -22.24 11.58
CA PHE A 58 0.28 -20.90 11.97
C PHE A 58 -1.20 -20.62 11.72
N LEU A 59 -1.71 -20.98 10.53
CA LEU A 59 -3.07 -20.67 10.10
C LEU A 59 -4.13 -21.16 11.10
N PRO A 60 -4.12 -22.42 11.59
CA PRO A 60 -5.13 -22.86 12.53
C PRO A 60 -5.15 -22.05 13.83
N GLN A 61 -4.00 -21.53 14.28
CA GLN A 61 -3.92 -20.70 15.48
C GLN A 61 -4.53 -19.32 15.24
N LEU A 62 -4.27 -18.74 14.07
CA LEU A 62 -4.77 -17.44 13.69
C LEU A 62 -6.28 -17.47 13.38
N THR A 63 -6.75 -18.48 12.64
CA THR A 63 -8.13 -18.54 12.16
C THR A 63 -9.10 -19.12 13.18
N ALA A 64 -8.68 -20.01 14.09
CA ALA A 64 -9.60 -20.68 15.00
C ALA A 64 -10.56 -19.74 15.79
N PRO A 65 -10.10 -18.62 16.38
CA PRO A 65 -11.01 -17.69 17.06
C PRO A 65 -12.01 -17.01 16.11
N ILE A 66 -11.61 -16.79 14.86
CA ILE A 66 -12.44 -16.18 13.80
C ILE A 66 -13.45 -17.21 13.29
N ASP A 67 -13.02 -18.45 13.08
CA ASP A 67 -13.85 -19.59 12.69
C ASP A 67 -14.91 -19.91 13.76
N GLU A 68 -14.55 -19.85 15.05
CA GLU A 68 -15.51 -20.00 16.14
C GLU A 68 -16.61 -18.93 16.06
N ALA A 69 -16.23 -17.66 15.89
CA ALA A 69 -17.18 -16.56 15.76
C ALA A 69 -18.04 -16.70 14.48
N LEU A 70 -17.44 -17.07 13.35
CA LEU A 70 -18.13 -17.28 12.07
C LEU A 70 -19.15 -18.42 12.12
N SER A 71 -18.92 -19.47 12.91
CA SER A 71 -19.84 -20.61 13.03
C SER A 71 -21.23 -20.22 13.55
N THR A 72 -21.33 -19.09 14.25
CA THR A 72 -22.59 -18.58 14.82
C THR A 72 -23.12 -17.31 14.12
N ALA A 73 -22.31 -16.69 13.25
CA ALA A 73 -22.68 -15.50 12.51
C ALA A 73 -23.64 -15.82 11.35
N SER A 74 -24.46 -14.83 10.98
CA SER A 74 -25.34 -14.94 9.81
C SER A 74 -24.71 -14.29 8.58
N HIS A 75 -23.89 -13.25 8.80
CA HIS A 75 -23.13 -12.56 7.77
C HIS A 75 -21.69 -12.36 8.22
N ALA A 76 -20.73 -12.37 7.27
CA ALA A 76 -19.34 -12.06 7.58
C ALA A 76 -19.17 -10.66 8.20
N ASP A 77 -20.05 -9.72 7.83
CA ASP A 77 -20.07 -8.35 8.36
C ASP A 77 -20.42 -8.28 9.85
N ASP A 78 -21.05 -9.31 10.41
CA ASP A 78 -21.32 -9.39 11.86
C ASP A 78 -20.00 -9.38 12.67
N LEU A 79 -18.87 -9.73 12.05
CA LEU A 79 -17.53 -9.74 12.63
C LEU A 79 -16.68 -8.51 12.23
N GLU A 80 -17.29 -7.38 11.86
CA GLU A 80 -16.60 -6.16 11.42
C GLU A 80 -15.34 -5.83 12.25
N SER A 81 -15.47 -5.76 13.58
CA SER A 81 -14.37 -5.43 14.50
C SER A 81 -13.18 -6.41 14.42
N THR A 82 -13.45 -7.68 14.13
CA THR A 82 -12.45 -8.75 13.98
C THR A 82 -11.73 -8.63 12.64
N TRP A 83 -12.47 -8.37 11.55
CA TRP A 83 -11.89 -8.15 10.24
C TRP A 83 -10.99 -6.91 10.20
N TRP A 84 -11.43 -5.82 10.82
CA TRP A 84 -10.59 -4.64 10.99
C TRP A 84 -9.30 -4.98 11.75
N ASP A 85 -9.36 -5.71 12.87
CA ASP A 85 -8.13 -6.05 13.60
C ASP A 85 -7.18 -6.92 12.77
N LEU A 86 -7.70 -7.89 12.01
CA LEU A 86 -6.91 -8.73 11.10
C LEU A 86 -6.22 -7.90 10.01
N TRP A 87 -6.98 -7.11 9.26
CA TRP A 87 -6.42 -6.37 8.13
C TRP A 87 -5.51 -5.23 8.58
N ASN A 88 -5.83 -4.55 9.68
CA ASN A 88 -4.94 -3.54 10.25
C ASN A 88 -3.60 -4.16 10.67
N SER A 89 -3.65 -5.36 11.25
CA SER A 89 -2.45 -6.11 11.64
C SER A 89 -1.55 -6.43 10.43
N ILE A 90 -2.15 -6.93 9.34
CA ILE A 90 -1.42 -7.28 8.11
C ILE A 90 -0.89 -6.03 7.39
N LEU A 91 -1.74 -5.01 7.19
CA LEU A 91 -1.35 -3.79 6.48
C LEU A 91 -0.32 -2.96 7.27
N HIS A 92 -0.42 -2.91 8.60
CA HIS A 92 0.61 -2.27 9.41
C HIS A 92 1.91 -3.08 9.44
N ALA A 93 1.83 -4.41 9.42
CA ALA A 93 3.01 -5.26 9.26
C ALA A 93 3.74 -4.98 7.94
N SER A 94 3.02 -4.75 6.84
CA SER A 94 3.66 -4.45 5.55
C SER A 94 4.41 -3.11 5.57
N LYS A 95 3.87 -2.07 6.24
CA LYS A 95 4.56 -0.77 6.43
C LYS A 95 5.92 -0.92 7.12
N ARG A 96 6.09 -1.92 7.99
CA ARG A 96 7.31 -2.20 8.76
C ARG A 96 8.41 -2.92 7.98
N ILE A 97 8.12 -3.46 6.80
CA ILE A 97 9.05 -4.27 6.00
C ILE A 97 9.66 -3.42 4.89
N PRO A 98 10.96 -3.05 4.94
CA PRO A 98 11.59 -2.29 3.85
C PRO A 98 11.59 -3.10 2.55
N TYR A 99 10.86 -2.65 1.53
CA TYR A 99 10.72 -3.40 0.27
C TYR A 99 12.06 -3.56 -0.48
N SER A 100 12.99 -2.61 -0.29
CA SER A 100 14.29 -2.59 -0.97
C SER A 100 15.28 -3.64 -0.47
N THR A 101 15.12 -4.15 0.75
CA THR A 101 16.05 -5.11 1.36
C THR A 101 15.38 -6.38 1.87
N SER A 102 14.04 -6.42 1.94
CA SER A 102 13.28 -7.51 2.57
C SER A 102 12.10 -8.00 1.71
N SER A 103 12.28 -8.11 0.39
CA SER A 103 11.23 -8.55 -0.54
C SER A 103 10.61 -9.90 -0.16
N THR A 104 11.42 -10.84 0.35
CA THR A 104 10.96 -12.17 0.80
C THR A 104 10.00 -12.11 1.98
N GLN A 105 10.09 -11.09 2.83
CA GLN A 105 9.12 -10.89 3.93
C GLN A 105 7.78 -10.36 3.40
N HIS A 106 7.79 -9.53 2.35
CA HIS A 106 6.56 -9.12 1.65
C HIS A 106 5.90 -10.30 0.95
N GLU A 107 6.67 -11.15 0.28
CA GLU A 107 6.18 -12.39 -0.34
C GLU A 107 5.58 -13.33 0.71
N ARG A 108 6.26 -13.50 1.86
CA ARG A 108 5.76 -14.29 2.99
C ARG A 108 4.44 -13.73 3.52
N LEU A 109 4.33 -12.42 3.71
CA LEU A 109 3.08 -11.79 4.14
C LEU A 109 1.97 -11.93 3.10
N ALA A 110 2.29 -11.83 1.81
CA ALA A 110 1.31 -12.00 0.73
C ALA A 110 0.81 -13.45 0.65
N SER A 111 1.72 -14.42 0.84
CA SER A 111 1.38 -15.84 0.89
C SER A 111 0.52 -16.20 2.09
N LEU A 112 0.61 -15.47 3.21
CA LEU A 112 -0.33 -15.59 4.32
C LEU A 112 -1.74 -15.16 3.91
N VAL A 113 -1.88 -14.03 3.19
CA VAL A 113 -3.20 -13.57 2.69
C VAL A 113 -3.78 -14.56 1.68
N GLU A 114 -2.95 -15.13 0.80
CA GLU A 114 -3.37 -16.19 -0.12
C GLU A 114 -3.88 -17.43 0.63
N ALA A 115 -3.18 -17.82 1.68
CA ALA A 115 -3.54 -18.98 2.49
C ALA A 115 -4.82 -18.71 3.31
N LEU A 116 -5.01 -17.48 3.83
CA LEU A 116 -6.28 -17.03 4.43
C LEU A 116 -7.43 -17.04 3.41
N LYS A 117 -7.21 -16.57 2.18
CA LYS A 117 -8.21 -16.60 1.10
C LYS A 117 -8.64 -18.03 0.75
N SER A 118 -7.71 -18.97 0.85
CA SER A 118 -7.93 -20.38 0.53
C SER A 118 -8.44 -21.21 1.71
N HIS A 119 -8.45 -20.63 2.92
CA HIS A 119 -8.95 -21.29 4.11
C HIS A 119 -10.46 -21.56 4.00
N GLN A 120 -10.89 -22.73 4.48
CA GLN A 120 -12.29 -23.12 4.39
C GLN A 120 -13.09 -22.48 5.53
N ASP A 121 -14.29 -22.00 5.22
CA ASP A 121 -15.21 -21.53 6.25
C ASP A 121 -15.57 -22.67 7.22
N PRO A 122 -15.82 -22.37 8.51
CA PRO A 122 -16.10 -23.38 9.53
C PRO A 122 -17.35 -24.19 9.20
N THR A 123 -17.42 -25.41 9.74
CA THR A 123 -18.64 -26.24 9.71
C THR A 123 -19.09 -26.59 11.12
N PRO A 124 -20.38 -26.40 11.47
CA PRO A 124 -21.43 -25.78 10.66
C PRO A 124 -21.20 -24.27 10.47
N ASN A 125 -21.75 -23.68 9.41
CA ASN A 125 -21.87 -22.24 9.27
C ASN A 125 -23.28 -21.86 8.80
N ASN A 126 -23.72 -20.66 9.18
CA ASN A 126 -25.00 -20.08 8.77
C ASN A 126 -24.80 -18.91 7.78
N LEU A 127 -23.62 -18.84 7.16
CA LEU A 127 -23.23 -17.72 6.31
C LEU A 127 -24.00 -17.75 4.98
N SER A 128 -24.49 -16.59 4.56
CA SER A 128 -25.15 -16.44 3.25
C SER A 128 -24.17 -16.44 2.06
N SER A 129 -22.88 -16.24 2.32
CA SER A 129 -21.80 -16.27 1.31
C SER A 129 -20.46 -16.62 1.97
N PRO A 130 -19.48 -17.14 1.22
CA PRO A 130 -18.18 -17.51 1.79
C PRO A 130 -17.42 -16.32 2.39
N ALA A 131 -16.95 -16.47 3.62
CA ALA A 131 -16.20 -15.41 4.31
C ALA A 131 -14.76 -15.38 3.81
N TRP A 132 -13.97 -16.42 4.05
CA TRP A 132 -12.52 -16.38 3.79
C TRP A 132 -12.15 -16.09 2.33
N SER A 133 -12.83 -16.73 1.37
CA SER A 133 -12.53 -16.52 -0.05
C SER A 133 -12.91 -15.13 -0.58
N SER A 134 -13.78 -14.41 0.12
CA SER A 134 -14.18 -13.05 -0.25
C SER A 134 -13.31 -11.95 0.37
N LEU A 135 -12.44 -12.29 1.33
CA LEU A 135 -11.58 -11.36 2.06
C LEU A 135 -12.37 -10.16 2.61
N PRO A 136 -13.34 -10.38 3.52
CA PRO A 136 -14.32 -9.39 3.93
C PRO A 136 -13.60 -8.17 4.49
N TRP A 137 -14.03 -6.96 4.13
CA TRP A 137 -13.43 -5.69 4.60
C TRP A 137 -11.99 -5.39 4.16
N LEU A 138 -11.27 -6.30 3.48
CA LEU A 138 -9.88 -6.03 3.08
C LEU A 138 -9.76 -4.76 2.24
N HIS A 139 -10.63 -4.57 1.24
CA HIS A 139 -10.56 -3.38 0.37
C HIS A 139 -10.89 -2.07 1.13
N LEU A 140 -11.75 -2.13 2.15
CA LEU A 140 -12.03 -0.99 3.02
C LEU A 140 -10.82 -0.69 3.92
N ALA A 141 -10.20 -1.72 4.50
CA ALA A 141 -8.97 -1.58 5.28
C ALA A 141 -7.81 -1.04 4.46
N VAL A 142 -7.65 -1.48 3.21
CA VAL A 142 -6.66 -0.92 2.29
C VAL A 142 -6.96 0.55 2.01
N ARG A 143 -8.23 0.92 1.75
CA ARG A 143 -8.62 2.31 1.52
C ARG A 143 -8.28 3.21 2.71
N GLU A 144 -8.55 2.77 3.93
CA GLU A 144 -8.20 3.53 5.14
C GLU A 144 -6.69 3.62 5.34
N ALA A 145 -5.96 2.52 5.18
CA ALA A 145 -4.49 2.53 5.24
C ALA A 145 -3.86 3.43 4.18
N PHE A 146 -4.52 3.60 3.02
CA PHE A 146 -4.07 4.48 1.94
C PHE A 146 -4.29 5.96 2.24
N ASN A 147 -5.19 6.31 3.17
CA ASN A 147 -5.37 7.67 3.65
C ASN A 147 -4.18 8.14 4.52
N ASP A 148 -3.34 7.22 5.02
CA ASP A 148 -2.08 7.52 5.71
C ASP A 148 -0.92 7.85 4.74
N THR A 149 -1.22 8.55 3.64
CA THR A 149 -0.20 9.05 2.72
C THR A 149 0.81 9.94 3.48
N PRO A 150 2.09 10.02 3.05
CA PRO A 150 3.06 10.90 3.67
C PRO A 150 2.57 12.34 3.74
N HIS A 151 2.90 13.04 4.81
CA HIS A 151 2.51 14.43 4.98
C HIS A 151 3.54 15.34 4.33
N ASP A 152 3.40 15.50 3.02
CA ASP A 152 4.04 16.56 2.28
C ASP A 152 3.08 17.74 2.19
N ASP A 153 3.26 18.72 3.08
CA ASP A 153 2.53 19.99 2.97
C ASP A 153 2.91 20.63 1.61
N ASP A 154 1.98 20.61 0.66
CA ASP A 154 2.17 21.11 -0.71
C ASP A 154 2.44 22.64 -0.74
N ASP A 155 2.28 23.33 0.39
CA ASP A 155 2.47 24.78 0.52
C ASP A 155 3.77 25.17 1.25
N SER A 156 4.46 24.23 1.93
CA SER A 156 5.66 24.56 2.72
C SER A 156 6.60 23.37 2.95
N PRO A 157 7.92 23.61 3.06
CA PRO A 157 8.89 22.54 3.30
C PRO A 157 8.55 21.74 4.56
N PRO A 158 8.85 20.42 4.58
CA PRO A 158 8.55 19.58 5.72
C PRO A 158 9.30 20.09 6.95
N SER A 159 8.56 20.31 8.04
CA SER A 159 9.13 20.67 9.34
C SER A 159 10.11 19.60 9.88
N SER A 160 9.96 18.35 9.42
CA SER A 160 10.89 17.25 9.71
C SER A 160 11.15 16.40 8.46
N PRO A 161 12.27 16.62 7.75
CA PRO A 161 12.67 15.79 6.61
C PRO A 161 12.83 14.31 6.98
N ALA A 162 13.26 14.01 8.22
CA ALA A 162 13.39 12.65 8.71
C ALA A 162 12.04 11.97 8.91
N LEU A 163 11.01 12.71 9.35
CA LEU A 163 9.65 12.19 9.39
C LEU A 163 9.18 11.88 7.97
N LEU A 164 9.29 12.86 7.06
CA LEU A 164 8.85 12.70 5.67
C LEU A 164 9.46 11.45 5.03
N ALA A 165 10.77 11.25 5.17
CA ALA A 165 11.45 10.07 4.65
C ALA A 165 10.93 8.75 5.25
N LEU A 166 10.63 8.74 6.56
CA LEU A 166 10.06 7.56 7.23
C LEU A 166 8.64 7.27 6.73
N GLU A 167 7.79 8.29 6.61
CA GLU A 167 6.42 8.16 6.11
C GLU A 167 6.40 7.71 4.65
N ALA A 168 7.24 8.32 3.79
CA ALA A 168 7.42 7.94 2.39
C ALA A 168 7.84 6.48 2.24
N SER A 169 8.80 6.05 3.07
CA SER A 169 9.25 4.65 3.10
C SER A 169 8.14 3.69 3.52
N ALA A 170 7.40 4.00 4.58
CA ALA A 170 6.30 3.17 5.07
C ALA A 170 5.18 3.03 4.02
N PHE A 171 4.84 4.15 3.36
CA PHE A 171 3.81 4.18 2.32
C PHE A 171 4.25 3.43 1.06
N ALA A 172 5.52 3.52 0.68
CA ALA A 172 6.08 2.72 -0.41
C ALA A 172 6.08 1.22 -0.09
N ASN A 173 6.37 0.83 1.15
CA ASN A 173 6.27 -0.58 1.59
C ASN A 173 4.83 -1.10 1.52
N LEU A 174 3.85 -0.29 1.94
CA LEU A 174 2.43 -0.63 1.78
C LEU A 174 2.07 -0.82 0.30
N ASN A 175 2.45 0.12 -0.57
CA ASN A 175 2.18 0.01 -2.01
C ASN A 175 2.86 -1.22 -2.62
N TYR A 176 4.10 -1.55 -2.21
CA TYR A 176 4.79 -2.76 -2.65
C TYR A 176 4.04 -4.03 -2.27
N PHE A 177 3.50 -4.09 -1.05
CA PHE A 177 2.68 -5.21 -0.61
C PHE A 177 1.39 -5.36 -1.43
N LEU A 178 0.68 -4.26 -1.69
CA LEU A 178 -0.52 -4.27 -2.54
C LEU A 178 -0.20 -4.68 -3.99
N ALA A 179 0.93 -4.24 -4.52
CA ALA A 179 1.45 -4.66 -5.81
C ALA A 179 1.78 -6.16 -5.84
N THR A 180 2.31 -6.68 -4.74
CA THR A 180 2.59 -8.13 -4.56
C THR A 180 1.28 -8.93 -4.56
N LEU A 181 0.28 -8.52 -3.77
CA LEU A 181 -1.05 -9.17 -3.78
C LEU A 181 -1.72 -9.14 -5.15
N THR A 182 -1.54 -8.05 -5.90
CA THR A 182 -2.09 -7.89 -7.25
C THR A 182 -1.40 -8.79 -8.26
N SER A 183 -0.06 -8.79 -8.27
CA SER A 183 0.72 -9.61 -9.22
C SER A 183 0.60 -11.10 -8.95
N SER A 184 0.39 -11.51 -7.69
CA SER A 184 0.07 -12.89 -7.30
C SER A 184 -1.41 -13.26 -7.46
N GLN A 185 -2.26 -12.37 -7.98
CA GLN A 185 -3.71 -12.59 -8.18
C GLN A 185 -4.48 -12.95 -6.90
N VAL A 186 -3.93 -12.62 -5.72
CA VAL A 186 -4.60 -12.81 -4.43
C VAL A 186 -5.73 -11.80 -4.28
N ALA A 187 -5.47 -10.53 -4.59
CA ALA A 187 -6.47 -9.47 -4.63
C ALA A 187 -6.00 -8.35 -5.58
N GLY A 188 -6.91 -7.83 -6.41
CA GLY A 188 -6.59 -6.81 -7.40
C GLY A 188 -6.65 -5.40 -6.82
N PHE A 189 -5.52 -4.71 -6.73
CA PHE A 189 -5.43 -3.34 -6.20
C PHE A 189 -4.91 -2.31 -7.21
N ALA A 190 -4.51 -2.72 -8.42
CA ALA A 190 -4.03 -1.78 -9.43
C ALA A 190 -5.05 -0.66 -9.72
N ASN A 191 -6.32 -1.03 -9.94
CA ASN A 191 -7.43 -0.09 -9.93
C ASN A 191 -8.09 -0.08 -8.54
N PRO A 192 -8.08 1.02 -7.78
CA PRO A 192 -7.61 2.36 -8.14
C PRO A 192 -6.24 2.75 -7.55
N PHE A 193 -5.59 1.91 -6.76
CA PHE A 193 -4.45 2.33 -5.93
C PHE A 193 -3.17 2.62 -6.71
N ALA A 194 -2.85 1.82 -7.74
CA ALA A 194 -1.73 2.15 -8.63
C ALA A 194 -1.97 3.48 -9.35
N LEU A 195 -3.19 3.68 -9.85
CA LEU A 195 -3.58 4.91 -10.53
C LEU A 195 -3.42 6.13 -9.62
N TRP A 196 -3.88 6.03 -8.37
CA TRP A 196 -3.79 7.12 -7.41
C TRP A 196 -2.35 7.45 -7.04
N SER A 197 -1.49 6.44 -6.82
CA SER A 197 -0.07 6.65 -6.55
C SER A 197 0.65 7.31 -7.72
N LEU A 198 0.42 6.84 -8.95
CA LEU A 198 1.02 7.39 -10.16
C LEU A 198 0.55 8.82 -10.43
N ARG A 199 -0.76 9.08 -10.32
CA ARG A 199 -1.32 10.43 -10.43
C ARG A 199 -0.71 11.38 -9.41
N SER A 200 -0.71 11.00 -8.13
CA SER A 200 -0.24 11.86 -7.03
C SER A 200 1.23 12.25 -7.19
N ALA A 201 2.07 11.33 -7.68
CA ALA A 201 3.51 11.58 -7.84
C ALA A 201 3.87 12.29 -9.15
N LEU A 202 3.14 12.03 -10.24
CA LEU A 202 3.61 12.36 -11.60
C LEU A 202 2.72 13.34 -12.35
N GLU A 203 1.45 13.49 -11.95
CA GLU A 203 0.48 14.36 -12.64
C GLU A 203 0.19 15.66 -11.88
N THR A 204 0.83 15.87 -10.74
CA THR A 204 0.80 17.14 -9.99
C THR A 204 2.05 17.96 -10.31
N ASP A 205 1.91 19.29 -10.35
CA ASP A 205 3.02 20.22 -10.51
C ASP A 205 3.68 20.52 -9.15
N PHE A 206 4.91 20.03 -8.97
CA PHE A 206 5.73 20.29 -7.79
C PHE A 206 6.95 21.17 -8.11
N SER A 207 6.87 22.00 -9.14
CA SER A 207 7.97 22.88 -9.56
C SER A 207 8.48 23.79 -8.43
N THR A 208 7.64 24.12 -7.45
CA THR A 208 8.01 24.92 -6.26
C THR A 208 8.18 24.11 -4.98
N THR A 209 7.86 22.80 -4.99
CA THR A 209 7.81 21.94 -3.79
C THR A 209 8.48 20.58 -4.03
N PRO A 210 9.80 20.55 -4.34
CA PRO A 210 10.48 19.33 -4.76
C PRO A 210 10.46 18.20 -3.73
N TRP A 211 10.26 18.49 -2.44
CA TRP A 211 10.13 17.45 -1.39
C TRP A 211 8.89 16.57 -1.56
N CYS A 212 7.86 17.02 -2.28
CA CYS A 212 6.68 16.19 -2.58
C CYS A 212 7.05 15.02 -3.49
N PHE A 213 8.08 15.16 -4.35
CA PHE A 213 8.63 14.00 -5.06
C PHE A 213 9.24 12.98 -4.10
N ASP A 214 9.99 13.42 -3.08
CA ASP A 214 10.56 12.52 -2.08
C ASP A 214 9.49 11.74 -1.30
N ALA A 215 8.32 12.34 -1.10
CA ALA A 215 7.18 11.67 -0.48
C ALA A 215 6.48 10.65 -1.41
N ARG A 216 6.24 11.03 -2.67
CA ARG A 216 5.27 10.34 -3.53
C ARG A 216 5.90 9.39 -4.56
N VAL A 217 7.08 9.72 -5.10
CA VAL A 217 7.76 8.91 -6.14
C VAL A 217 8.07 7.48 -5.68
N PRO A 218 8.53 7.23 -4.44
CA PRO A 218 8.82 5.86 -4.01
C PRO A 218 7.62 4.92 -4.09
N ALA A 219 6.43 5.39 -3.71
CA ALA A 219 5.21 4.60 -3.78
C ALA A 219 4.68 4.44 -5.20
N ALA A 220 4.85 5.42 -6.08
CA ALA A 220 4.48 5.28 -7.50
C ALA A 220 5.38 4.28 -8.24
N ALA A 221 6.68 4.29 -7.95
CA ALA A 221 7.67 3.47 -8.65
C ALA A 221 7.44 1.95 -8.50
N VAL A 222 6.90 1.49 -7.37
CA VAL A 222 6.68 0.04 -7.16
C VAL A 222 5.66 -0.54 -8.13
N TRP A 223 4.73 0.27 -8.64
CA TRP A 223 3.64 -0.19 -9.53
C TRP A 223 4.05 -0.36 -10.98
N VAL A 224 5.21 0.16 -11.40
CA VAL A 224 5.59 0.24 -12.82
C VAL A 224 6.74 -0.69 -13.21
N THR A 225 7.13 -1.58 -12.30
CA THR A 225 8.25 -2.51 -12.52
C THR A 225 7.79 -3.97 -12.46
N GLY A 226 8.52 -4.87 -13.12
CA GLY A 226 8.27 -6.31 -13.08
C GLY A 226 6.85 -6.74 -13.48
N ALA A 227 6.33 -7.77 -12.81
CA ALA A 227 5.02 -8.35 -13.10
C ALA A 227 3.85 -7.35 -12.89
N ILE A 228 3.93 -6.51 -11.86
CA ILE A 228 2.88 -5.52 -11.61
C ILE A 228 2.90 -4.41 -12.66
N GLY A 229 4.08 -3.96 -13.09
CA GLY A 229 4.23 -3.00 -14.18
C GLY A 229 3.60 -3.52 -15.46
N ARG A 230 3.72 -4.81 -15.74
CA ARG A 230 3.05 -5.46 -16.88
C ARG A 230 1.53 -5.40 -16.78
N ILE A 231 0.96 -5.74 -15.61
CA ILE A 231 -0.49 -5.64 -15.38
C ILE A 231 -0.97 -4.19 -15.62
N VAL A 232 -0.27 -3.20 -15.05
CA VAL A 232 -0.62 -1.78 -15.23
C VAL A 232 -0.49 -1.36 -16.69
N TYR A 233 0.57 -1.76 -17.38
CA TYR A 233 0.80 -1.45 -18.79
C TYR A 233 -0.26 -2.06 -19.69
N GLU A 234 -0.61 -3.34 -19.49
CA GLU A 234 -1.58 -4.08 -20.30
C GLU A 234 -3.04 -3.67 -20.02
N THR A 235 -3.30 -3.03 -18.89
CA THR A 235 -4.63 -2.51 -18.56
C THR A 235 -4.97 -1.31 -19.46
N GLU A 236 -6.00 -1.45 -20.29
CA GLU A 236 -6.57 -0.36 -21.09
C GLU A 236 -8.04 -0.17 -20.70
N ILE A 237 -8.31 0.88 -19.93
CA ILE A 237 -9.64 1.15 -19.38
C ILE A 237 -9.90 2.65 -19.42
N ASP A 238 -10.92 3.05 -20.19
CA ASP A 238 -11.50 4.40 -20.12
C ASP A 238 -12.50 4.47 -18.96
N MET A 239 -12.20 5.31 -17.98
CA MET A 239 -13.01 5.53 -16.79
C MET A 239 -13.77 6.86 -16.85
N THR A 240 -13.85 7.50 -18.02
CA THR A 240 -14.56 8.77 -18.20
C THR A 240 -16.06 8.56 -17.97
N PRO A 241 -16.65 9.24 -16.97
CA PRO A 241 -18.07 9.08 -16.72
C PRO A 241 -18.88 9.63 -17.90
N PRO A 242 -20.05 9.03 -18.23
CA PRO A 242 -20.94 9.57 -19.25
C PRO A 242 -21.31 11.03 -18.97
N GLN A 243 -21.50 11.81 -20.04
CA GLN A 243 -21.89 13.21 -19.93
C GLN A 243 -23.20 13.35 -19.12
N GLY A 244 -23.19 14.25 -18.13
CA GLY A 244 -24.35 14.48 -17.26
C GLY A 244 -24.54 13.45 -16.14
N SER A 245 -23.64 12.46 -15.99
CA SER A 245 -23.70 11.55 -14.84
C SER A 245 -23.36 12.28 -13.53
N ARG A 246 -23.95 11.83 -12.44
CA ARG A 246 -23.59 12.25 -11.07
C ARG A 246 -22.47 11.39 -10.46
N GLN A 247 -21.88 10.48 -11.23
CA GLN A 247 -20.80 9.63 -10.75
C GLN A 247 -19.50 10.44 -10.68
N GLY A 248 -18.70 10.19 -9.64
CA GLY A 248 -17.35 10.74 -9.58
C GLY A 248 -16.48 10.18 -10.71
N ASN A 249 -15.35 10.84 -10.98
CA ASN A 249 -14.35 10.34 -11.93
C ASN A 249 -13.09 9.89 -11.17
N PRO A 250 -13.08 8.68 -10.58
CA PRO A 250 -11.91 8.18 -9.86
C PRO A 250 -10.68 8.02 -10.77
N GLY A 251 -10.93 7.87 -12.09
CA GLY A 251 -9.92 7.74 -13.12
C GLY A 251 -9.31 9.06 -13.62
N LYS A 252 -9.81 10.21 -13.18
CA LYS A 252 -9.40 11.53 -13.69
C LYS A 252 -7.89 11.76 -13.55
N GLY A 253 -7.33 12.47 -14.52
CA GLY A 253 -6.01 13.11 -14.47
C GLY A 253 -5.79 14.03 -13.27
N GLY A 254 -4.53 14.16 -12.87
CA GLY A 254 -4.01 15.34 -12.17
C GLY A 254 -3.87 16.54 -13.11
N GLU A 255 -3.33 17.62 -12.59
CA GLU A 255 -3.23 18.93 -13.26
C GLU A 255 -2.46 18.87 -14.59
N LEU A 256 -1.48 17.97 -14.68
CA LEU A 256 -0.58 17.85 -15.81
C LEU A 256 -1.02 16.80 -16.84
N TRP A 257 -2.16 16.12 -16.60
CA TRP A 257 -2.72 15.13 -17.52
C TRP A 257 -4.08 15.59 -18.06
N ASP A 258 -4.13 15.88 -19.35
CA ASP A 258 -5.32 16.29 -20.08
C ASP A 258 -5.92 15.18 -20.95
N GLY A 259 -5.30 13.99 -20.99
CA GLY A 259 -5.77 12.83 -21.74
C GLY A 259 -6.90 12.05 -21.07
N VAL A 260 -7.14 10.83 -21.57
CA VAL A 260 -8.25 9.96 -21.16
C VAL A 260 -8.16 9.56 -19.68
N SER A 261 -9.32 9.45 -19.01
CA SER A 261 -9.40 8.99 -17.61
C SER A 261 -9.18 7.48 -17.54
N GLY A 262 -8.47 7.00 -16.51
CA GLY A 262 -8.14 5.59 -16.32
C GLY A 262 -6.74 5.21 -16.83
N PHE A 263 -6.60 4.02 -17.39
CA PHE A 263 -5.32 3.45 -17.83
C PHE A 263 -5.23 3.38 -19.34
N GLY A 264 -4.04 3.66 -19.89
CA GLY A 264 -3.76 3.54 -21.30
C GLY A 264 -2.29 3.79 -21.62
N LYS A 265 -1.86 3.36 -22.81
CA LYS A 265 -0.45 3.45 -23.26
C LYS A 265 0.07 4.88 -23.32
N GLU A 266 -0.79 5.83 -23.68
CA GLU A 266 -0.46 7.25 -23.69
C GLU A 266 -0.13 7.76 -22.29
N ARG A 267 -0.99 7.45 -21.31
CA ARG A 267 -0.80 7.84 -19.90
C ARG A 267 0.41 7.15 -19.28
N TRP A 268 0.65 5.89 -19.64
CA TRP A 268 1.89 5.19 -19.28
C TRP A 268 3.13 5.90 -19.82
N GLY A 269 3.14 6.28 -21.10
CA GLY A 269 4.23 7.05 -21.71
C GLY A 269 4.45 8.39 -21.02
N PHE A 270 3.36 9.07 -20.65
CA PHE A 270 3.41 10.28 -19.84
C PHE A 270 4.08 10.03 -18.48
N TRP A 271 3.64 9.03 -17.71
CA TRP A 271 4.26 8.68 -16.43
C TRP A 271 5.75 8.37 -16.54
N LYS A 272 6.15 7.60 -17.57
CA LYS A 272 7.57 7.30 -17.82
C LYS A 272 8.37 8.57 -18.04
N LYS A 273 7.87 9.49 -18.86
CA LYS A 273 8.51 10.79 -19.09
C LYS A 273 8.66 11.56 -17.78
N ARG A 274 7.60 11.60 -16.95
CA ARG A 274 7.60 12.33 -15.67
C ARG A 274 8.60 11.75 -14.67
N PHE A 275 8.75 10.42 -14.58
CA PHE A 275 9.84 9.83 -13.80
C PHE A 275 11.22 10.26 -14.32
N GLY A 276 11.40 10.35 -15.65
CA GLY A 276 12.62 10.86 -16.26
C GLY A 276 12.90 12.32 -15.90
N ASP A 277 11.87 13.17 -15.89
CA ASP A 277 11.99 14.60 -15.54
C ASP A 277 12.49 14.77 -14.08
N VAL A 278 12.04 13.93 -13.15
CA VAL A 278 12.46 13.95 -11.72
C VAL A 278 13.98 13.86 -11.53
N LEU A 279 14.69 13.22 -12.47
CA LEU A 279 16.16 13.10 -12.40
C LEU A 279 16.88 14.44 -12.46
N GLY A 280 16.28 15.44 -13.10
CA GLY A 280 16.86 16.77 -13.30
C GLY A 280 16.35 17.84 -12.33
N ILE A 281 15.47 17.50 -11.39
CA ILE A 281 14.86 18.49 -10.49
C ILE A 281 15.77 18.76 -9.30
N ASP A 282 16.13 20.04 -9.14
CA ASP A 282 16.87 20.53 -7.98
C ASP A 282 16.03 20.42 -6.70
N GLY A 283 16.68 20.05 -5.60
CA GLY A 283 16.00 19.87 -4.30
C GLY A 283 15.38 18.50 -4.07
N VAL A 284 15.22 17.66 -5.10
CA VAL A 284 14.85 16.25 -4.93
C VAL A 284 16.04 15.47 -4.34
N SER A 285 15.79 14.51 -3.44
CA SER A 285 16.85 13.69 -2.86
C SER A 285 17.53 12.79 -3.90
N LYS A 286 18.75 12.35 -3.60
CA LYS A 286 19.48 11.42 -4.49
C LYS A 286 18.76 10.07 -4.55
N GLU A 287 18.25 9.61 -3.43
CA GLU A 287 17.53 8.35 -3.27
C GLU A 287 16.30 8.33 -4.18
N THR A 288 15.50 9.41 -4.18
CA THR A 288 14.32 9.53 -5.04
C THR A 288 14.68 9.57 -6.51
N ARG A 289 15.76 10.27 -6.90
CA ARG A 289 16.26 10.25 -8.28
C ARG A 289 16.65 8.83 -8.71
N GLU A 290 17.34 8.06 -7.86
CA GLU A 290 17.67 6.66 -8.16
C GLU A 290 16.43 5.76 -8.23
N VAL A 291 15.39 6.03 -7.43
CA VAL A 291 14.10 5.32 -7.55
C VAL A 291 13.42 5.65 -8.87
N ALA A 292 13.34 6.93 -9.24
CA ALA A 292 12.74 7.37 -10.50
C ALA A 292 13.49 6.80 -11.72
N LYS A 293 14.83 6.77 -11.67
CA LYS A 293 15.65 6.16 -12.71
C LYS A 293 15.32 4.68 -12.90
N ARG A 294 15.29 3.91 -11.82
CA ARG A 294 14.91 2.48 -11.85
C ARG A 294 13.48 2.27 -12.33
N ALA A 295 12.57 3.20 -12.03
CA ALA A 295 11.21 3.17 -12.56
C ALA A 295 11.21 3.32 -14.09
N VAL A 296 11.94 4.28 -14.66
CA VAL A 296 12.09 4.43 -16.11
C VAL A 296 12.65 3.16 -16.75
N GLU A 297 13.75 2.63 -16.22
CA GLU A 297 14.39 1.39 -16.71
C GLU A 297 13.42 0.19 -16.62
N GLY A 298 12.67 0.10 -15.53
CA GLY A 298 11.66 -0.94 -15.35
C GLY A 298 10.50 -0.82 -16.34
N MET A 299 10.02 0.40 -16.60
CA MET A 299 8.97 0.66 -17.58
C MET A 299 9.41 0.32 -19.00
N GLU A 300 10.64 0.67 -19.38
CA GLU A 300 11.24 0.24 -20.65
C GLU A 300 11.36 -1.29 -20.74
N GLY A 301 11.70 -1.94 -19.63
CA GLY A 301 11.70 -3.40 -19.52
C GLY A 301 10.33 -4.02 -19.81
N VAL A 302 9.27 -3.46 -19.21
CA VAL A 302 7.88 -3.90 -19.44
C VAL A 302 7.47 -3.72 -20.90
N GLU A 303 7.76 -2.56 -21.51
CA GLU A 303 7.46 -2.27 -22.92
C GLU A 303 8.18 -3.24 -23.88
N GLN A 304 9.39 -3.66 -23.52
CA GLN A 304 10.19 -4.63 -24.29
C GLN A 304 9.80 -6.10 -24.00
N GLY A 305 8.82 -6.35 -23.14
CA GLY A 305 8.38 -7.69 -22.75
C GLY A 305 9.37 -8.45 -21.86
N LYS A 306 10.38 -7.78 -21.28
CA LYS A 306 11.30 -8.37 -20.32
C LYS A 306 10.52 -8.79 -19.07
N LYS A 307 10.90 -9.93 -18.49
CA LYS A 307 10.31 -10.46 -17.26
C LYS A 307 10.91 -9.76 -16.06
#